data_AF-A0A3C1JBT2-F1
#
_entry.id   AF-A0A3C1JBT2-F1
#
_cell.length_a   1.000
_cell.length_b   1.000
_cell.length_c   1.000
_cell.angle_alpha   90.00
_cell.angle_beta   90.00
_cell.angle_gamma   90.00
#
_symmetry.space_group_name_H-M   'P 1'
#
loop_
_entity.id
_entity.type
_entity.pdbx_description
1 polymer ?
#
loop_
_entity_poly.entity_id
_entity_poly.type
_entity_poly.pdbx_seq_one_letter_code
_entity_poly.pdbx_strand_id
1 'polypeptide(L)'
;MDSLAAKIPEIKFSSDANEIPWDKAVVWTMMPRVGPRVYEWIDAEHIRYVSWSNGIVNIMPEYNSILSSHCQCIVLPSAFIWIGKEVKVS
;
A
#
# COMPACT_ATOMS: atom_id res chain seq x y z
N MET A 1 -12.28 -8.02 -0.45
CA MET A 1 -11.51 -6.83 -0.87
C MET A 1 -12.36 -5.85 -1.66
N ASP A 2 -13.26 -6.31 -2.54
CA ASP A 2 -14.14 -5.46 -3.35
C ASP A 2 -14.88 -4.36 -2.57
N SER A 3 -15.36 -4.63 -1.35
CA SER A 3 -16.08 -3.64 -0.55
C SER A 3 -15.18 -2.55 0.07
N LEU A 4 -13.88 -2.83 0.27
CA LEU A 4 -12.93 -1.86 0.82
C LEU A 4 -12.39 -0.97 -0.30
N ALA A 5 -12.00 -1.56 -1.44
CA ALA A 5 -11.57 -0.82 -2.62
C ALA A 5 -12.68 0.09 -3.17
N ALA A 6 -13.95 -0.33 -3.08
CA ALA A 6 -15.09 0.52 -3.42
C ALA A 6 -15.24 1.75 -2.51
N LYS A 7 -14.78 1.67 -1.25
CA LYS A 7 -14.80 2.79 -0.30
C LYS A 7 -13.54 3.64 -0.36
N ILE A 8 -12.41 3.02 -0.68
CA ILE A 8 -11.08 3.63 -0.68
C ILE A 8 -10.41 3.27 -2.02
N PRO A 9 -10.71 4.01 -3.10
CA PRO A 9 -10.22 3.69 -4.44
C PRO A 9 -8.70 3.87 -4.60
N GLU A 10 -8.05 4.53 -3.64
CA GLU A 10 -6.60 4.70 -3.55
C GLU A 10 -5.87 3.42 -3.14
N ILE A 11 -6.59 2.43 -2.60
CA ILE A 11 -6.05 1.08 -2.34
C ILE A 11 -6.40 0.20 -3.53
N LYS A 12 -5.38 -0.13 -4.33
CA LYS A 12 -5.51 -0.94 -5.54
C LYS A 12 -5.03 -2.36 -5.28
N PHE A 13 -5.46 -3.28 -6.12
CA PHE A 13 -5.01 -4.67 -6.05
C PHE A 13 -5.00 -5.34 -7.41
N SER A 14 -4.10 -6.31 -7.58
CA SER A 14 -4.00 -7.14 -8.79
C SER A 14 -3.28 -8.45 -8.48
N SER A 15 -3.54 -9.48 -9.29
CA SER A 15 -2.74 -10.70 -9.32
C SER A 15 -1.68 -10.69 -10.42
N ASP A 16 -1.70 -9.70 -11.32
CA ASP A 16 -0.69 -9.51 -12.36
C ASP A 16 0.41 -8.54 -11.88
N ALA A 17 1.65 -9.04 -11.84
CA ALA A 17 2.79 -8.23 -11.43
C ALA A 17 3.15 -7.11 -12.42
N ASN A 18 2.69 -7.20 -13.67
CA ASN A 18 2.95 -6.18 -14.69
C ASN A 18 2.10 -4.93 -14.54
N GLU A 19 0.99 -5.01 -13.79
CA GLU A 19 0.10 -3.86 -13.54
C GLU A 19 0.60 -2.97 -12.39
N ILE A 20 1.58 -3.45 -11.63
CA ILE A 20 2.02 -2.81 -10.40
C ILE A 20 3.06 -1.72 -10.72
N PRO A 21 2.85 -0.47 -10.26
CA PRO A 21 3.83 0.60 -10.42
C PRO A 21 4.94 0.48 -9.36
N TRP A 22 5.79 -0.55 -9.51
CA TRP A 22 6.83 -0.94 -8.54
C TRP A 22 7.76 0.18 -8.07
N ASP A 23 8.01 1.18 -8.92
CA ASP A 23 8.86 2.32 -8.59
C ASP A 23 8.11 3.42 -7.82
N LYS A 24 6.78 3.49 -7.96
CA LYS A 24 5.94 4.62 -7.55
C LYS A 24 4.85 4.23 -6.55
N ALA A 25 4.99 3.11 -5.86
CA ALA A 25 3.99 2.65 -4.90
C ALA A 25 4.60 1.94 -3.71
N VAL A 26 3.84 1.88 -2.63
CA VAL A 26 4.06 0.90 -1.56
C VAL A 26 3.17 -0.29 -1.86
N VAL A 27 3.79 -1.44 -2.10
CA VAL A 27 3.13 -2.69 -2.47
C VAL A 27 3.29 -3.67 -1.32
N TRP A 28 2.24 -4.38 -0.95
CA TRP A 28 2.31 -5.49 0.00
C TRP A 28 1.50 -6.66 -0.51
N THR A 29 1.78 -7.84 0.04
CA THR A 29 1.00 -9.04 -0.28
C THR A 29 0.58 -9.71 1.01
N MET A 30 -0.71 -9.95 1.17
CA MET A 30 -1.15 -10.95 2.13
C MET A 30 -0.94 -12.32 1.49
N MET A 31 -0.14 -13.20 2.10
CA MET A 31 0.03 -14.57 1.58
C MET A 31 -1.26 -15.35 1.82
N PRO A 32 -2.07 -15.68 0.80
CA PRO A 32 -3.23 -16.53 1.01
C PRO A 32 -2.74 -17.95 1.30
N ARG A 33 -3.44 -18.68 2.18
CA ARG A 33 -3.13 -20.12 2.41
C ARG A 33 -3.35 -20.96 1.15
N VAL A 34 -4.22 -20.50 0.25
CA VAL A 34 -4.57 -21.14 -1.03
C VAL A 34 -4.91 -20.05 -2.05
N GLY A 35 -4.30 -20.08 -3.24
CA GLY A 35 -4.60 -19.15 -4.35
C GLY A 35 -3.37 -18.38 -4.87
N PRO A 36 -3.50 -17.66 -6.00
CA PRO A 36 -2.43 -16.83 -6.53
C PRO A 36 -2.11 -15.68 -5.56
N ARG A 37 -0.86 -15.20 -5.61
CA ARG A 37 -0.43 -14.02 -4.85
C ARG A 37 -1.20 -12.80 -5.34
N VAL A 38 -1.88 -12.11 -4.42
CA VAL A 38 -2.51 -10.82 -4.67
C VAL A 38 -1.59 -9.73 -4.13
N TYR A 39 -1.29 -8.77 -4.98
CA TYR A 39 -0.56 -7.56 -4.62
C TYR A 39 -1.58 -6.46 -4.35
N GLU A 40 -1.41 -5.79 -3.22
CA GLU A 40 -2.14 -4.58 -2.86
C GLU A 40 -1.15 -3.43 -2.84
N TRP A 41 -1.58 -2.24 -3.26
CA TRP A 41 -0.70 -1.08 -3.22
C TRP A 41 -1.44 0.24 -3.07
N ILE A 42 -0.67 1.24 -2.66
CA ILE A 42 -1.03 2.66 -2.68
C ILE A 42 0.04 3.39 -3.48
N ASP A 43 -0.39 4.21 -4.43
CA ASP A 43 0.51 5.04 -5.23
C ASP A 43 1.14 6.15 -4.38
N ALA A 44 2.38 6.52 -4.69
CA ALA A 44 3.18 7.49 -3.96
C ALA A 44 2.50 8.87 -3.85
N GLU A 45 1.64 9.23 -4.80
CA GLU A 45 0.87 10.49 -4.78
C GLU A 45 -0.10 10.58 -3.59
N HIS A 46 -0.56 9.44 -3.06
CA HIS A 46 -1.45 9.37 -1.91
C HIS A 46 -0.67 9.19 -0.58
N ILE A 47 0.66 9.20 -0.62
CA ILE A 47 1.53 8.91 0.52
C ILE A 47 2.41 10.13 0.82
N ARG A 48 2.27 10.68 2.03
CA ARG A 48 3.13 11.76 2.51
C ARG A 48 4.55 11.26 2.75
N TYR A 49 4.66 10.16 3.49
CA TYR A 49 5.90 9.41 3.71
C TYR A 49 5.60 8.03 4.29
N VAL A 50 6.59 7.16 4.21
CA VAL A 50 6.62 5.85 4.87
C VAL A 50 7.64 5.87 5.99
N SER A 51 7.26 5.38 7.16
CA SER A 51 8.20 5.12 8.25
C SER A 51 8.33 3.62 8.49
N TRP A 52 9.56 3.14 8.63
CA TRP A 52 9.83 1.72 8.84
C TRP A 52 10.66 1.50 10.09
N SER A 53 10.11 0.75 11.05
CA SER A 53 10.80 0.40 12.28
C SER A 53 10.48 -1.03 12.67
N ASN A 54 11.51 -1.81 13.03
CA ASN A 54 11.38 -3.18 13.53
C ASN A 54 10.51 -4.11 12.66
N GLY A 55 10.60 -3.97 11.33
CA GLY A 55 9.80 -4.77 10.40
C GLY A 55 8.35 -4.29 10.21
N ILE A 56 7.91 -3.25 10.91
CA ILE A 56 6.58 -2.65 10.78
C ILE A 56 6.67 -1.42 9.88
N VAL A 57 5.93 -1.45 8.77
CA VAL A 57 5.84 -0.32 7.85
C VAL A 57 4.58 0.48 8.16
N ASN A 58 4.75 1.78 8.36
CA ASN A 58 3.68 2.73 8.57
C ASN A 58 3.58 3.65 7.36
N ILE A 59 2.42 3.71 6.72
CA ILE A 59 2.14 4.61 5.60
C ILE A 59 1.33 5.78 6.12
N MET A 60 1.88 6.99 5.96
CA MET A 60 1.18 8.23 6.31
C MET A 60 0.47 8.78 5.08
N PRO A 61 -0.87 8.88 5.08
CA PRO A 61 -1.61 9.41 3.94
C PRO A 61 -1.23 10.86 3.62
N GLU A 62 -1.20 11.21 2.35
CA GLU A 62 -1.09 12.60 1.92
C GLU A 62 -2.32 13.39 2.38
N TYR A 63 -2.16 14.66 2.78
CA TYR A 63 -3.24 15.43 3.40
C TYR A 63 -4.49 15.56 2.51
N ASN A 64 -4.30 15.60 1.18
CA ASN A 64 -5.38 15.72 0.21
C ASN A 64 -5.90 14.36 -0.32
N SER A 65 -5.39 13.24 0.17
CA SER A 65 -5.84 11.89 -0.20
C SER A 65 -7.20 11.57 0.45
N ILE A 66 -8.00 10.71 -0.19
CA ILE A 66 -9.21 10.13 0.40
C ILE A 66 -8.84 9.34 1.66
N LEU A 67 -7.69 8.65 1.64
CA LEU A 67 -7.13 7.93 2.78
C LEU A 67 -7.02 8.78 4.05
N SER A 68 -6.64 10.06 3.94
CA SER A 68 -6.49 10.97 5.09
C SER A 68 -7.82 11.27 5.77
N SER A 69 -8.94 11.17 5.04
CA SER A 69 -10.29 11.32 5.59
C SER A 69 -10.75 10.10 6.40
N HIS A 70 -10.09 8.95 6.20
CA HIS A 70 -10.44 7.69 6.84
C HIS A 70 -9.46 7.26 7.92
N CYS A 71 -8.18 7.62 7.82
CA CYS A 71 -7.15 7.20 8.75
C CYS A 71 -6.00 8.21 8.84
N GLN A 72 -5.26 8.15 9.94
CA GLN A 72 -4.02 8.92 10.09
C GLN A 72 -2.77 8.12 9.71
N CYS A 73 -2.88 6.78 9.71
CA CYS A 73 -1.79 5.87 9.46
C CYS A 73 -2.36 4.51 9.04
N ILE A 74 -1.70 3.87 8.08
CA ILE A 74 -1.87 2.44 7.78
C ILE A 74 -0.66 1.70 8.30
N VAL A 75 -0.90 0.69 9.13
CA VAL A 75 0.14 -0.19 9.66
C VAL A 75 0.12 -1.49 8.87
N LEU A 76 1.25 -1.84 8.25
CA LEU A 76 1.41 -3.06 7.45
C LEU A 76 2.27 -4.08 8.18
N PRO A 77 1.67 -5.09 8.85
CA PRO A 77 2.38 -6.24 9.40
C PRO A 77 2.51 -7.36 8.34
N SER A 78 2.83 -7.00 7.09
CA SER A 78 2.83 -7.93 5.95
C SER A 78 4.13 -8.74 5.86
N ALA A 79 4.03 -9.98 5.35
CA ALA A 79 5.18 -10.86 5.11
C ALA A 79 6.07 -10.36 3.96
N PHE A 80 5.50 -9.59 3.02
CA PHE A 80 6.22 -8.93 1.95
C PHE A 80 5.71 -7.51 1.78
N ILE A 81 6.65 -6.58 1.76
CA ILE A 81 6.43 -5.15 1.52
C ILE A 81 7.52 -4.67 0.57
N TRP A 82 7.12 -3.98 -0.48
CA TRP A 82 7.98 -3.33 -1.45
C TRP A 82 7.70 -1.84 -1.43
N ILE A 83 8.72 -1.04 -1.17
CA ILE A 83 8.62 0.42 -1.18
C ILE A 83 9.36 0.90 -2.43
N GLY A 84 8.62 1.42 -3.40
CA GLY A 84 9.18 1.92 -4.64
C GLY A 84 10.17 3.07 -4.43
N LYS A 85 11.16 3.17 -5.31
CA LYS A 85 12.26 4.15 -5.19
C LYS A 85 11.82 5.62 -5.20
N GLU A 86 10.62 5.91 -5.71
CA GLU A 86 10.04 7.26 -5.74
C GLU A 86 9.14 7.54 -4.52
N VAL A 87 8.96 6.57 -3.62
CA VAL A 87 8.21 6.76 -2.37
C VAL A 87 9.10 7.46 -1.35
N LYS A 88 8.58 8.53 -0.74
CA LYS A 88 9.26 9.26 0.34
C LYS A 88 9.34 8.38 1.59
N VAL A 89 10.53 8.25 2.18
CA VAL A 89 10.79 7.48 3.41
C VAL A 89 11.35 8.37 4.52
N SER A 90 11.07 8.04 5.79
CA SER A 90 11.58 8.72 6.98
C SER A 90 12.02 7.76 8.08
#